data_AF-A0A963PPH3-F1
#
_entry.id   AF-A0A963PPH3-F1
#
_cell.length_a   1.000
_cell.length_b   1.000
_cell.length_c   1.000
_cell.angle_alpha   90.00
_cell.angle_beta   90.00
_cell.angle_gamma   90.00
#
_symmetry.space_group_name_H-M   'P 1'
#
loop_
_entity.id
_entity.type
_entity.pdbx_description
1 polymer ?
#
loop_
_entity_poly.entity_id
_entity_poly.type
_entity_poly.pdbx_seq_one_letter_code
_entity_poly.pdbx_strand_id
1 'polypeptide(L)'
;MSIHFQSGWNPASPQAQERRAAMLARIDAWRALEERAAQASAAAKPLFDKRGQLLPRERVALLLDRGAPWLPLSTLAGYLQDHKDPAKSVPGGGMLAGIGFIEGVRCMVVASDSGIEAGAIQAMGLDKILRAQEIALQNRLPFIHLVESAGANLMRYRVEGFVHGGALFRNLARLSAAGLPVVTVQHGSGTAGGAYMPGLSDIVIMVRGRSRAFLAGPPLLKAATGEVATEEELGGAEMHTGISGLGEYLAEDDRHALGIARQVIAAFHEQNRSPAQYWRSQAAIDSEASGSPFSTDELLALMPAHHREPVDM
;
A
#
# COMPACT_ATOMS: atom_id res chain seq x y z
N MET A 1 -1.96 25.32 37.70
CA MET A 1 -0.51 25.56 37.79
C MET A 1 0.13 24.68 36.74
N SER A 2 0.42 25.22 35.56
CA SER A 2 0.98 24.43 34.46
C SER A 2 2.43 24.09 34.79
N ILE A 3 2.72 22.80 35.00
CA ILE A 3 4.08 22.32 35.17
C ILE A 3 4.74 22.43 33.79
N HIS A 4 5.54 23.48 33.57
CA HIS A 4 6.35 23.59 32.37
C HIS A 4 7.56 22.68 32.53
N PHE A 5 7.69 21.68 31.66
CA PHE A 5 8.89 20.86 31.58
C PHE A 5 10.10 21.75 31.30
N GLN A 6 11.12 21.66 32.14
CA GLN A 6 12.40 22.34 31.94
C GLN A 6 13.42 21.32 31.46
N SER A 7 13.90 21.49 30.23
CA SER A 7 14.95 20.64 29.69
C SER A 7 16.31 21.02 30.30
N GLY A 8 17.01 20.04 30.87
CA GLY A 8 18.43 20.17 31.23
C GLY A 8 19.38 19.98 30.05
N TRP A 9 18.86 19.68 28.87
CA TRP A 9 19.64 19.38 27.67
C TRP A 9 20.06 20.65 26.93
N ASN A 10 21.34 20.78 26.62
CA ASN A 10 21.86 21.85 25.76
C ASN A 10 22.07 21.30 24.33
N PRO A 11 21.18 21.61 23.36
CA PRO A 11 21.31 21.12 21.99
C PRO A 11 22.50 21.70 21.22
N ALA A 12 23.14 22.75 21.74
CA ALA A 12 24.35 23.35 21.16
C ALA A 12 25.65 22.78 21.74
N SER A 13 25.58 21.88 22.72
CA SER A 13 26.78 21.27 23.32
C SER A 13 27.54 20.39 22.31
N PRO A 14 28.86 20.18 22.47
CA PRO A 14 29.62 19.25 21.63
C PRO A 14 29.03 17.84 21.62
N GLN A 15 28.56 17.35 22.78
CA GLN A 15 27.89 16.05 22.91
C GLN A 15 26.60 15.99 22.07
N ALA A 16 25.79 17.05 22.08
CA ALA A 16 24.58 17.11 21.28
C ALA A 16 24.87 17.08 19.77
N GLN A 17 25.93 17.77 19.32
CA GLN A 17 26.32 17.75 17.91
C GLN A 17 26.81 16.38 17.46
N GLU A 18 27.56 15.66 18.31
CA GLU A 18 27.99 14.29 18.04
C GLU A 18 26.78 13.33 17.93
N ARG A 19 25.85 13.39 18.90
CA ARG A 19 24.62 12.57 18.89
C ARG A 19 23.77 12.86 17.66
N ARG A 20 23.62 14.14 17.30
CA ARG A 20 22.91 14.58 16.08
C ARG A 20 23.54 14.00 14.82
N ALA A 21 24.86 14.10 14.67
CA ALA A 21 25.56 13.56 13.51
C ALA A 21 25.37 12.03 13.41
N ALA A 22 25.48 11.32 14.53
CA ALA A 22 25.27 9.87 14.58
C ALA A 22 23.81 9.47 14.23
N MET A 23 22.82 10.22 14.72
CA MET A 23 21.41 9.97 14.39
C MET A 23 21.12 10.23 12.92
N LEU A 24 21.64 11.34 12.36
CA LEU A 24 21.48 11.64 10.94
C LEU A 24 22.10 10.57 10.05
N ALA A 25 23.30 10.08 10.37
CA ALA A 25 23.91 8.98 9.62
C ALA A 25 23.05 7.69 9.63
N ARG A 26 22.36 7.40 10.75
CA ARG A 26 21.42 6.26 10.84
C ARG A 26 20.16 6.50 10.02
N ILE A 27 19.60 7.71 10.04
CA ILE A 27 18.46 8.10 9.22
C ILE A 27 18.81 8.00 7.74
N ASP A 28 19.99 8.49 7.32
CA ASP A 28 20.45 8.40 5.93
C ASP A 28 20.59 6.95 5.48
N ALA A 29 21.17 6.08 6.33
CA ALA A 29 21.24 4.65 6.07
C ALA A 29 19.86 4.01 5.94
N TRP A 30 18.90 4.39 6.78
CA TRP A 30 17.51 3.94 6.67
C TRP A 30 16.85 4.40 5.37
N ARG A 31 16.98 5.69 5.02
CA ARG A 31 16.43 6.26 3.78
C ARG A 31 17.01 5.58 2.54
N ALA A 32 18.30 5.27 2.54
CA ALA A 32 18.93 4.52 1.46
C ALA A 32 18.30 3.12 1.28
N LEU A 33 17.88 2.46 2.36
CA LEU A 33 17.17 1.18 2.27
C LEU A 33 15.76 1.34 1.72
N GLU A 34 15.03 2.39 2.11
CA GLU A 34 13.67 2.66 1.61
C GLU A 34 13.65 2.94 0.11
N GLU A 35 14.66 3.66 -0.38
CA GLU A 35 14.78 4.06 -1.78
C GLU A 35 14.95 2.86 -2.72
N ARG A 36 15.49 1.73 -2.22
CA ARG A 36 15.69 0.50 -3.02
C ARG A 36 14.39 0.01 -3.67
N ALA A 37 13.26 0.11 -2.95
CA ALA A 37 11.96 -0.30 -3.51
C ALA A 37 11.50 0.64 -4.62
N ALA A 38 11.73 1.95 -4.48
CA ALA A 38 11.39 2.92 -5.51
C ALA A 38 12.25 2.72 -6.77
N GLN A 39 13.56 2.54 -6.61
CA GLN A 39 14.49 2.28 -7.71
C GLN A 39 14.20 0.96 -8.44
N ALA A 40 13.95 -0.12 -7.69
CA ALA A 40 13.63 -1.42 -8.27
C ALA A 40 12.34 -1.37 -9.11
N SER A 41 11.29 -0.72 -8.61
CA SER A 41 10.03 -0.54 -9.35
C SER A 41 10.22 0.34 -10.60
N ALA A 42 10.98 1.44 -10.47
CA ALA A 42 11.24 2.38 -11.56
C ALA A 42 12.02 1.75 -12.73
N ALA A 43 12.82 0.71 -12.49
CA ALA A 43 13.53 -0.02 -13.56
C ALA A 43 12.56 -0.64 -14.58
N ALA A 44 11.31 -0.92 -14.21
CA ALA A 44 10.29 -1.43 -15.12
C ALA A 44 9.61 -0.33 -15.97
N LYS A 45 9.90 0.96 -15.75
CA LYS A 45 9.22 2.08 -16.43
C LYS A 45 9.15 1.93 -17.96
N PRO A 46 10.23 1.57 -18.69
CA PRO A 46 10.15 1.40 -20.14
C PRO A 46 9.15 0.33 -20.58
N LEU A 47 9.01 -0.74 -19.80
CA LEU A 47 8.04 -1.81 -20.07
C LEU A 47 6.60 -1.33 -19.83
N PHE A 48 6.38 -0.59 -18.76
CA PHE A 48 5.08 0.01 -18.43
C PHE A 48 4.66 1.03 -19.49
N ASP A 49 5.58 1.90 -19.93
CA ASP A 49 5.32 2.90 -20.97
C ASP A 49 4.95 2.25 -22.30
N LYS A 50 5.66 1.18 -22.68
CA LYS A 50 5.33 0.40 -23.89
C LYS A 50 3.91 -0.19 -23.83
N ARG A 51 3.39 -0.46 -22.64
CA ARG A 51 2.04 -0.99 -22.39
C ARG A 51 1.00 0.10 -22.14
N GLY A 52 1.38 1.38 -22.14
CA GLY A 52 0.50 2.47 -21.74
C GLY A 52 0.01 2.36 -20.28
N GLN A 53 0.82 1.75 -19.40
CA GLN A 53 0.52 1.55 -17.99
C GLN A 53 1.27 2.56 -17.12
N LEU A 54 0.67 2.90 -15.98
CA LEU A 54 1.34 3.66 -14.93
C LEU A 54 2.04 2.71 -13.96
N LEU A 55 3.21 3.10 -13.46
CA LEU A 55 3.85 2.38 -12.36
C LEU A 55 2.95 2.41 -11.11
N PRO A 56 3.04 1.39 -10.23
CA PRO A 56 2.31 1.34 -8.97
C PRO A 56 2.41 2.63 -8.13
N ARG A 57 3.61 3.23 -8.05
CA ARG A 57 3.84 4.50 -7.33
C ARG A 57 3.16 5.69 -8.00
N GLU A 58 3.12 5.73 -9.32
CA GLU A 58 2.41 6.76 -10.08
C GLU A 58 0.89 6.61 -9.89
N ARG A 59 0.38 5.38 -9.83
CA ARG A 59 -1.03 5.11 -9.53
C ARG A 59 -1.42 5.59 -8.13
N VAL A 60 -0.62 5.26 -7.11
CA VAL A 60 -0.84 5.76 -5.74
C VAL A 60 -0.80 7.30 -5.73
N ALA A 61 0.21 7.91 -6.36
CA ALA A 61 0.35 9.37 -6.38
C ALA A 61 -0.84 10.08 -7.06
N LEU A 62 -1.41 9.49 -8.12
CA LEU A 62 -2.58 10.05 -8.83
C LEU A 62 -3.90 9.77 -8.12
N LEU A 63 -3.99 8.68 -7.35
CA LEU A 63 -5.16 8.38 -6.52
C LEU A 63 -5.31 9.40 -5.40
N LEU A 64 -4.19 9.77 -4.77
CA LEU A 64 -4.15 10.62 -3.60
C LEU A 64 -4.45 12.10 -3.93
N ASP A 65 -5.01 12.81 -2.96
CA ASP A 65 -5.23 14.24 -3.05
C ASP A 65 -3.91 15.01 -3.13
N ARG A 66 -3.87 15.98 -4.05
CA ARG A 66 -2.67 16.79 -4.28
C ARG A 66 -2.29 17.57 -3.02
N GLY A 67 -1.06 17.35 -2.54
CA GLY A 67 -0.50 18.05 -1.38
C GLY A 67 -0.97 17.53 -0.02
N ALA A 68 -1.84 16.51 0.00
CA ALA A 68 -2.21 15.84 1.24
C ALA A 68 -1.08 14.90 1.72
N PRO A 69 -0.94 14.67 3.03
CA PRO A 69 0.12 13.81 3.54
C PRO A 69 -0.14 12.33 3.21
N TRP A 70 0.97 11.61 3.06
CA TRP A 70 1.01 10.17 2.87
C TRP A 70 1.87 9.53 3.96
N LEU A 71 1.30 8.57 4.69
CA LEU A 71 2.00 7.78 5.69
C LEU A 71 2.25 6.37 5.13
N PRO A 72 3.46 6.08 4.60
CA PRO A 72 3.79 4.73 4.15
C PRO A 72 3.92 3.77 5.35
N LEU A 73 3.53 2.52 5.15
CA LEU A 73 3.59 1.46 6.15
C LEU A 73 4.57 0.36 5.74
N SER A 74 5.40 -0.05 6.70
CA SER A 74 6.31 -1.21 6.57
C SER A 74 7.13 -1.17 5.27
N THR A 75 7.80 -0.04 5.03
CA THR A 75 8.60 0.23 3.81
C THR A 75 9.72 -0.80 3.61
N LEU A 76 10.29 -1.32 4.69
CA LEU A 76 11.34 -2.33 4.69
C LEU A 76 10.84 -3.77 4.97
N ALA A 77 9.54 -4.05 4.80
CA ALA A 77 9.01 -5.40 4.99
C ALA A 77 9.81 -6.43 4.18
N GLY A 78 10.22 -7.52 4.85
CA GLY A 78 10.94 -8.62 4.22
C GLY A 78 12.44 -8.41 4.01
N TYR A 79 12.99 -7.26 4.40
CA TYR A 79 14.41 -6.98 4.22
C TYR A 79 15.30 -8.07 4.84
N LEU A 80 16.20 -8.65 4.02
CA LEU A 80 17.12 -9.74 4.34
C LEU A 80 16.48 -11.08 4.77
N GLN A 81 15.17 -11.24 4.57
CA GLN A 81 14.49 -12.48 4.89
C GLN A 81 14.41 -13.47 3.73
N ASP A 82 14.46 -12.97 2.50
CA ASP A 82 14.53 -13.79 1.29
C ASP A 82 15.97 -14.12 0.87
N HIS A 83 16.91 -13.21 1.13
CA HIS A 83 18.34 -13.40 0.85
C HIS A 83 19.22 -12.62 1.84
N LYS A 84 20.36 -13.18 2.28
CA LYS A 84 21.25 -12.55 3.29
C LYS A 84 22.08 -11.37 2.78
N ASP A 85 22.40 -11.37 1.50
CA ASP A 85 23.01 -10.23 0.80
C ASP A 85 21.97 -9.12 0.55
N PRO A 86 22.15 -7.91 1.12
CA PRO A 86 21.28 -6.76 0.88
C PRO A 86 21.05 -6.46 -0.59
N ALA A 87 22.05 -6.60 -1.45
CA ALA A 87 21.94 -6.26 -2.87
C ALA A 87 20.99 -7.22 -3.62
N LYS A 88 20.80 -8.44 -3.11
CA LYS A 88 19.97 -9.49 -3.72
C LYS A 88 18.62 -9.69 -3.05
N SER A 89 18.40 -9.09 -1.87
CA SER A 89 17.13 -9.17 -1.16
C SER A 89 16.07 -8.30 -1.85
N VAL A 90 14.90 -8.85 -2.15
CA VAL A 90 13.82 -8.12 -2.83
C VAL A 90 13.18 -7.11 -1.87
N PRO A 91 13.14 -5.80 -2.21
CA PRO A 91 12.64 -4.78 -1.29
C PRO A 91 11.12 -4.63 -1.29
N GLY A 92 10.56 -4.09 -0.21
CA GLY A 92 9.18 -3.57 -0.15
C GLY A 92 8.05 -4.59 0.08
N GLY A 93 8.35 -5.88 0.16
CA GLY A 93 7.34 -6.92 0.40
C GLY A 93 6.39 -7.16 -0.78
N GLY A 94 6.71 -6.66 -1.98
CA GLY A 94 5.89 -6.80 -3.20
C GLY A 94 4.71 -5.83 -3.31
N MET A 95 4.61 -4.83 -2.43
CA MET A 95 3.50 -3.88 -2.44
C MET A 95 3.84 -2.55 -1.73
N LEU A 96 3.10 -1.52 -2.13
CA LEU A 96 2.95 -0.28 -1.38
C LEU A 96 1.76 -0.43 -0.43
N ALA A 97 1.88 0.07 0.79
CA ALA A 97 0.77 0.19 1.73
C ALA A 97 0.94 1.50 2.49
N GLY A 98 -0.16 2.19 2.77
CA GLY A 98 -0.11 3.43 3.54
C GLY A 98 -1.46 4.10 3.71
N ILE A 99 -1.46 5.16 4.51
CA ILE A 99 -2.63 5.97 4.79
C ILE A 99 -2.46 7.30 4.08
N GLY A 100 -3.44 7.66 3.26
CA GLY A 100 -3.48 8.95 2.57
C GLY A 100 -4.90 9.48 2.45
N PHE A 101 -5.08 10.51 1.64
CA PHE A 101 -6.37 11.16 1.45
C PHE A 101 -6.85 11.04 0.01
N ILE A 102 -8.14 10.74 -0.15
CA ILE A 102 -8.82 10.62 -1.44
C ILE A 102 -10.14 11.36 -1.31
N GLU A 103 -10.30 12.45 -2.06
CA GLU A 103 -11.47 13.33 -1.97
C GLU A 103 -11.75 13.83 -0.55
N GLY A 104 -10.67 14.17 0.16
CA GLY A 104 -10.67 14.61 1.55
C GLY A 104 -10.85 13.49 2.57
N VAL A 105 -11.09 12.24 2.16
CA VAL A 105 -11.34 11.11 3.07
C VAL A 105 -10.03 10.38 3.38
N ARG A 106 -9.78 10.10 4.66
CA ARG A 106 -8.61 9.30 5.06
C ARG A 106 -8.81 7.82 4.74
N CYS A 107 -7.95 7.28 3.89
CA CYS A 107 -8.08 5.95 3.30
C CYS A 107 -6.82 5.11 3.53
N MET A 108 -7.00 3.79 3.74
CA MET A 108 -5.93 2.82 3.60
C MET A 108 -5.79 2.49 2.11
N VAL A 109 -4.60 2.68 1.56
CA VAL A 109 -4.28 2.35 0.17
C VAL A 109 -3.23 1.25 0.15
N VAL A 110 -3.52 0.17 -0.57
CA VAL A 110 -2.56 -0.90 -0.87
C VAL A 110 -2.45 -1.02 -2.39
N ALA A 111 -1.23 -1.10 -2.91
CA ALA A 111 -0.99 -1.27 -4.34
C ALA A 111 0.05 -2.37 -4.56
N SER A 112 -0.27 -3.38 -5.38
CA SER A 112 0.71 -4.37 -5.84
C SER A 112 1.85 -3.66 -6.56
N ASP A 113 3.10 -3.95 -6.19
CA ASP A 113 4.25 -3.34 -6.87
C ASP A 113 4.64 -4.16 -8.09
N SER A 114 3.84 -4.07 -9.16
CA SER A 114 4.04 -4.80 -10.42
C SER A 114 5.34 -4.45 -11.16
N GLY A 115 6.03 -3.38 -10.77
CA GLY A 115 7.38 -3.06 -11.24
C GLY A 115 8.46 -4.00 -10.69
N ILE A 116 8.17 -4.71 -9.59
CA ILE A 116 9.10 -5.65 -8.93
C ILE A 116 8.53 -7.06 -9.04
N GLU A 117 9.21 -7.94 -9.79
CA GLU A 117 8.81 -9.34 -10.00
C GLU A 117 7.30 -9.51 -10.34
N ALA A 118 6.77 -8.61 -11.17
CA ALA A 118 5.35 -8.60 -11.58
C ALA A 118 4.36 -8.58 -10.41
N GLY A 119 4.73 -7.97 -9.27
CA GLY A 119 3.85 -7.77 -8.12
C GLY A 119 3.61 -9.04 -7.33
N ALA A 120 4.50 -10.04 -7.47
CA ALA A 120 4.43 -11.26 -6.68
C ALA A 120 4.60 -10.94 -5.18
N ILE A 121 3.86 -11.64 -4.32
CA ILE A 121 4.00 -11.51 -2.87
C ILE A 121 5.39 -11.99 -2.45
N GLN A 122 6.15 -11.12 -1.80
CA GLN A 122 7.52 -11.39 -1.33
C GLN A 122 7.54 -11.74 0.17
N ALA A 123 8.73 -11.97 0.73
CA ALA A 123 8.91 -12.20 2.16
C ALA A 123 8.22 -11.09 2.99
N MET A 124 7.44 -11.48 4.00
CA MET A 124 6.60 -10.60 4.83
C MET A 124 5.54 -9.78 4.05
N GLY A 125 5.31 -10.04 2.77
CA GLY A 125 4.31 -9.34 1.96
C GLY A 125 2.88 -9.66 2.40
N LEU A 126 2.61 -10.92 2.75
CA LEU A 126 1.33 -11.34 3.31
C LEU A 126 1.08 -10.66 4.67
N ASP A 127 2.04 -10.70 5.59
CA ASP A 127 1.95 -10.03 6.88
C ASP A 127 1.74 -8.52 6.73
N LYS A 128 2.39 -7.90 5.73
CA LYS A 128 2.24 -6.47 5.43
C LYS A 128 0.82 -6.10 5.03
N ILE A 129 0.18 -6.84 4.11
CA ILE A 129 -1.22 -6.55 3.72
C ILE A 129 -2.20 -6.89 4.85
N LEU A 130 -1.98 -7.96 5.60
CA LEU A 130 -2.83 -8.30 6.74
C LEU A 130 -2.76 -7.22 7.82
N ARG A 131 -1.56 -6.67 8.07
CA ARG A 131 -1.38 -5.54 8.99
C ARG A 131 -2.04 -4.26 8.47
N ALA A 132 -1.98 -3.99 7.16
CA ALA A 132 -2.69 -2.86 6.55
C ALA A 132 -4.22 -3.00 6.73
N GLN A 133 -4.79 -4.18 6.49
CA GLN A 133 -6.22 -4.44 6.71
C GLN A 133 -6.62 -4.31 8.19
N GLU A 134 -5.77 -4.79 9.11
CA GLU A 134 -6.01 -4.66 10.55
C GLU A 134 -6.04 -3.18 10.97
N ILE A 135 -5.05 -2.39 10.52
CA ILE A 135 -5.01 -0.94 10.77
C ILE A 135 -6.26 -0.26 10.18
N ALA A 136 -6.65 -0.63 8.96
CA ALA A 136 -7.84 -0.08 8.33
C ALA A 136 -9.12 -0.35 9.15
N LEU A 137 -9.29 -1.58 9.63
CA LEU A 137 -10.43 -1.97 10.46
C LEU A 137 -10.42 -1.23 11.81
N GLN A 138 -9.29 -1.21 12.50
CA GLN A 138 -9.15 -0.57 13.82
C GLN A 138 -9.38 0.95 13.76
N ASN A 139 -9.00 1.60 12.65
CA ASN A 139 -9.09 3.04 12.47
C ASN A 139 -10.26 3.48 11.59
N ARG A 140 -11.15 2.54 11.21
CA ARG A 140 -12.33 2.79 10.36
C ARG A 140 -11.99 3.52 9.05
N LEU A 141 -10.97 3.02 8.35
CA LEU A 141 -10.52 3.57 7.07
C LEU A 141 -11.16 2.78 5.93
N PRO A 142 -11.77 3.45 4.93
CA PRO A 142 -11.97 2.88 3.60
C PRO A 142 -10.71 2.18 3.10
N PHE A 143 -10.87 1.01 2.48
CA PHE A 143 -9.76 0.19 2.00
C PHE A 143 -9.74 0.17 0.48
N ILE A 144 -8.70 0.75 -0.11
CA ILE A 144 -8.53 0.84 -1.57
C ILE A 144 -7.37 -0.06 -1.98
N HIS A 145 -7.63 -1.00 -2.87
CA HIS A 145 -6.65 -1.97 -3.34
C HIS A 145 -6.41 -1.81 -4.84
N LEU A 146 -5.20 -1.39 -5.22
CA LEU A 146 -4.76 -1.31 -6.61
C LEU A 146 -4.04 -2.61 -6.99
N VAL A 147 -4.73 -3.49 -7.70
CA VAL A 147 -4.31 -4.87 -7.93
C VAL A 147 -3.70 -5.04 -9.31
N GLU A 148 -2.44 -5.48 -9.33
CA GLU A 148 -1.77 -6.04 -10.50
C GLU A 148 -0.69 -6.99 -9.97
N SER A 149 -1.04 -8.27 -9.82
CA SER A 149 -0.16 -9.22 -9.14
C SER A 149 -0.10 -10.55 -9.89
N ALA A 150 1.12 -11.07 -10.04
CA ALA A 150 1.37 -12.44 -10.48
C ALA A 150 0.94 -13.50 -9.45
N GLY A 151 0.51 -13.11 -8.25
CA GLY A 151 0.13 -14.00 -7.16
C GLY A 151 1.31 -14.36 -6.26
N ALA A 152 1.31 -15.58 -5.74
CA ALA A 152 2.41 -16.06 -4.91
C ALA A 152 3.62 -16.48 -5.77
N ASN A 153 4.84 -16.16 -5.31
CA ASN A 153 6.06 -16.64 -5.95
C ASN A 153 6.23 -18.15 -5.71
N LEU A 154 5.76 -18.98 -6.64
CA LEU A 154 5.74 -20.46 -6.50
C LEU A 154 7.13 -21.09 -6.29
N MET A 155 8.20 -20.45 -6.76
CA MET A 155 9.57 -20.95 -6.56
C MET A 155 10.04 -20.82 -5.10
N ARG A 156 9.44 -19.92 -4.34
CA ARG A 156 9.74 -19.64 -2.92
C ARG A 156 8.57 -19.95 -2.00
N TYR A 157 7.45 -20.39 -2.57
CA TYR A 157 6.19 -20.60 -1.86
C TYR A 157 6.26 -21.80 -0.92
N ARG A 158 5.63 -21.66 0.24
CA ARG A 158 5.43 -22.74 1.20
C ARG A 158 3.95 -22.99 1.39
N VAL A 159 3.53 -24.25 1.42
CA VAL A 159 2.12 -24.65 1.48
C VAL A 159 1.43 -24.09 2.72
N GLU A 160 2.15 -23.94 3.84
CA GLU A 160 1.66 -23.33 5.07
C GLU A 160 1.23 -21.86 4.87
N GLY A 161 1.85 -21.17 3.90
CA GLY A 161 1.47 -19.82 3.49
C GLY A 161 0.08 -19.74 2.86
N PHE A 162 -0.43 -20.84 2.29
CA PHE A 162 -1.77 -20.90 1.69
C PHE A 162 -2.87 -20.63 2.70
N VAL A 163 -2.84 -21.38 3.81
CA VAL A 163 -3.85 -21.32 4.87
C VAL A 163 -3.84 -19.94 5.51
N HIS A 164 -2.64 -19.40 5.74
CA HIS A 164 -2.50 -18.03 6.26
C HIS A 164 -3.00 -16.98 5.25
N GLY A 165 -2.77 -17.20 3.94
CA GLY A 165 -3.24 -16.34 2.86
C GLY A 165 -4.76 -16.14 2.85
N GLY A 166 -5.54 -17.14 3.25
CA GLY A 166 -7.00 -17.03 3.39
C GLY A 166 -7.46 -15.94 4.36
N ALA A 167 -6.60 -15.51 5.29
CA ALA A 167 -6.89 -14.40 6.19
C ALA A 167 -7.09 -13.07 5.44
N LEU A 168 -6.44 -12.88 4.28
CA LEU A 168 -6.58 -11.71 3.43
C LEU A 168 -8.05 -11.53 3.03
N PHE A 169 -8.65 -12.60 2.51
CA PHE A 169 -10.04 -12.62 2.03
C PHE A 169 -11.04 -12.45 3.18
N ARG A 170 -10.84 -13.17 4.28
CA ARG A 170 -11.65 -13.02 5.50
C ARG A 170 -11.65 -11.58 6.00
N ASN A 171 -10.50 -10.89 5.93
CA ASN A 171 -10.38 -9.52 6.39
C ASN A 171 -11.08 -8.52 5.44
N LEU A 172 -11.10 -8.75 4.13
CA LEU A 172 -11.92 -7.95 3.20
C LEU A 172 -13.40 -8.03 3.58
N ALA A 173 -13.92 -9.26 3.80
CA ALA A 173 -15.30 -9.45 4.25
C ALA A 173 -15.60 -8.77 5.60
N ARG A 174 -14.63 -8.74 6.53
CA ARG A 174 -14.76 -8.04 7.81
C ARG A 174 -14.77 -6.52 7.68
N LEU A 175 -13.98 -5.96 6.75
CA LEU A 175 -13.99 -4.52 6.46
C LEU A 175 -15.35 -4.09 5.90
N SER A 176 -15.84 -4.81 4.89
CA SER A 176 -17.18 -4.60 4.31
C SER A 176 -18.28 -4.73 5.37
N ALA A 177 -18.28 -5.80 6.17
CA ALA A 177 -19.25 -6.00 7.25
C ALA A 177 -19.20 -4.92 8.35
N ALA A 178 -18.07 -4.23 8.53
CA ALA A 178 -17.95 -3.09 9.44
C ALA A 178 -18.46 -1.77 8.84
N GLY A 179 -19.01 -1.81 7.62
CA GLY A 179 -19.47 -0.64 6.87
C GLY A 179 -18.32 0.21 6.31
N LEU A 180 -17.13 -0.38 6.12
CA LEU A 180 -15.99 0.29 5.51
C LEU A 180 -15.91 -0.14 4.04
N PRO A 181 -15.96 0.78 3.07
CA PRO A 181 -15.99 0.41 1.67
C PRO A 181 -14.65 -0.22 1.28
N VAL A 182 -14.72 -1.39 0.67
CA VAL A 182 -13.61 -2.11 0.07
C VAL A 182 -13.68 -1.86 -1.44
N VAL A 183 -12.75 -1.06 -1.96
CA VAL A 183 -12.69 -0.70 -3.38
C VAL A 183 -11.47 -1.35 -4.01
N THR A 184 -11.66 -2.21 -5.01
CA THR A 184 -10.57 -2.77 -5.81
C THR A 184 -10.52 -2.10 -7.17
N VAL A 185 -9.33 -1.59 -7.54
CA VAL A 185 -9.01 -1.21 -8.92
C VAL A 185 -8.09 -2.28 -9.48
N GLN A 186 -8.64 -3.14 -10.34
CA GLN A 186 -7.90 -4.18 -11.01
C GLN A 186 -7.17 -3.54 -12.20
N HIS A 187 -5.86 -3.35 -12.14
CA HIS A 187 -5.07 -2.78 -13.24
C HIS A 187 -4.50 -3.84 -14.19
N GLY A 188 -4.42 -5.08 -13.73
CA GLY A 188 -3.88 -6.18 -14.51
C GLY A 188 -4.33 -7.54 -13.99
N SER A 189 -3.40 -8.49 -13.89
CA SER A 189 -3.72 -9.86 -13.52
C SER A 189 -4.11 -10.03 -12.04
N GLY A 190 -5.09 -10.90 -11.81
CA GLY A 190 -5.61 -11.34 -10.51
C GLY A 190 -6.00 -12.81 -10.59
N THR A 191 -5.02 -13.70 -10.62
CA THR A 191 -5.22 -15.13 -10.87
C THR A 191 -5.33 -15.95 -9.57
N ALA A 192 -6.09 -17.05 -9.63
CA ALA A 192 -6.27 -18.03 -8.56
C ALA A 192 -6.78 -17.36 -7.27
N GLY A 193 -6.02 -17.44 -6.18
CA GLY A 193 -6.37 -16.74 -4.94
C GLY A 193 -6.53 -15.23 -5.15
N GLY A 194 -5.78 -14.63 -6.08
CA GLY A 194 -5.87 -13.20 -6.38
C GLY A 194 -7.22 -12.77 -6.94
N ALA A 195 -7.99 -13.67 -7.55
CA ALA A 195 -9.32 -13.36 -8.07
C ALA A 195 -10.34 -13.06 -6.94
N TYR A 196 -10.08 -13.52 -5.72
CA TYR A 196 -10.92 -13.19 -4.57
C TYR A 196 -10.69 -11.77 -4.04
N MET A 197 -9.64 -11.07 -4.48
CA MET A 197 -9.44 -9.66 -4.13
C MET A 197 -10.56 -8.77 -4.70
N PRO A 198 -10.83 -8.77 -6.03
CA PRO A 198 -12.02 -8.13 -6.55
C PRO A 198 -13.31 -8.84 -6.09
N GLY A 199 -13.33 -10.18 -6.05
CA GLY A 199 -14.55 -10.93 -5.69
C GLY A 199 -15.09 -10.76 -4.26
N LEU A 200 -14.33 -10.13 -3.37
CA LEU A 200 -14.75 -9.78 -2.01
C LEU A 200 -14.64 -8.27 -1.73
N SER A 201 -14.60 -7.46 -2.78
CA SER A 201 -14.70 -6.01 -2.70
C SER A 201 -16.15 -5.57 -2.85
N ASP A 202 -16.50 -4.44 -2.26
CA ASP A 202 -17.82 -3.83 -2.42
C ASP A 202 -17.95 -3.16 -3.80
N ILE A 203 -16.85 -2.63 -4.32
CA ILE A 203 -16.77 -2.00 -5.64
C ILE A 203 -15.49 -2.46 -6.35
N VAL A 204 -15.64 -2.87 -7.60
CA VAL A 204 -14.60 -3.36 -8.49
C VAL A 204 -14.57 -2.52 -9.76
N ILE A 205 -13.42 -1.91 -10.00
CA ILE A 205 -13.13 -1.12 -11.20
C ILE A 205 -12.12 -1.91 -12.03
N MET A 206 -12.52 -2.29 -13.23
CA MET A 206 -11.72 -3.08 -14.16
C MET A 206 -11.31 -2.24 -15.36
N VAL A 207 -10.08 -2.42 -15.80
CA VAL A 207 -9.47 -1.76 -16.94
C VAL A 207 -9.57 -2.65 -18.18
N ARG A 208 -10.19 -2.12 -19.24
CA ARG A 208 -10.35 -2.77 -20.54
C ARG A 208 -9.02 -3.28 -21.11
N GLY A 209 -9.02 -4.52 -21.59
CA GLY A 209 -7.88 -5.16 -22.26
C GLY A 209 -6.65 -5.42 -21.37
N ARG A 210 -6.73 -5.13 -20.06
CA ARG A 210 -5.61 -5.27 -19.13
C ARG A 210 -5.99 -6.10 -17.90
N SER A 211 -7.13 -5.80 -17.30
CA SER A 211 -7.59 -6.49 -16.09
C SER A 211 -8.03 -7.91 -16.38
N ARG A 212 -7.61 -8.81 -15.51
CA ARG A 212 -7.95 -10.22 -15.58
C ARG A 212 -8.26 -10.75 -14.20
N ALA A 213 -9.35 -11.50 -14.06
CA ALA A 213 -9.63 -12.25 -12.86
C ALA A 213 -10.11 -13.66 -13.23
N PHE A 214 -9.43 -14.69 -12.77
CA PHE A 214 -9.87 -16.07 -12.99
C PHE A 214 -9.24 -17.00 -11.95
N LEU A 215 -9.98 -18.03 -11.54
CA LEU A 215 -9.47 -19.03 -10.59
C LEU A 215 -8.37 -19.92 -11.20
N ALA A 216 -8.46 -20.16 -12.50
CA ALA A 216 -7.49 -20.89 -13.30
C ALA A 216 -7.28 -20.14 -14.61
N GLY A 217 -6.04 -19.77 -14.92
CA GLY A 217 -5.73 -19.12 -16.19
C GLY A 217 -5.74 -20.09 -17.37
N PRO A 218 -5.64 -19.59 -18.62
CA PRO A 218 -5.71 -20.43 -19.81
C PRO A 218 -4.78 -21.66 -19.82
N PRO A 219 -3.53 -21.59 -19.33
CA PRO A 219 -2.68 -22.77 -19.26
C PRO A 219 -3.25 -23.88 -18.36
N LEU A 220 -3.84 -23.51 -17.22
CA LEU A 220 -4.41 -24.46 -16.28
C LEU A 220 -5.76 -24.99 -16.76
N LEU A 221 -6.58 -24.14 -17.39
CA LEU A 221 -7.82 -24.55 -18.07
C LEU A 221 -7.52 -25.64 -19.10
N LYS A 222 -6.60 -25.37 -20.02
CA LYS A 222 -6.19 -26.32 -21.06
C LYS A 222 -5.65 -27.62 -20.49
N ALA A 223 -4.83 -27.55 -19.44
CA ALA A 223 -4.28 -28.73 -18.80
C ALA A 223 -5.35 -29.60 -18.10
N ALA A 224 -6.37 -28.97 -17.51
CA ALA A 224 -7.40 -29.66 -16.74
C ALA A 224 -8.53 -30.21 -17.61
N THR A 225 -8.96 -29.49 -18.65
CA THR A 225 -10.16 -29.81 -19.44
C THR A 225 -9.91 -30.00 -20.93
N GLY A 226 -8.75 -29.58 -21.44
CA GLY A 226 -8.47 -29.51 -22.87
C GLY A 226 -9.05 -28.28 -23.57
N GLU A 227 -9.85 -27.47 -22.86
CA GLU A 227 -10.46 -26.25 -23.40
C GLU A 227 -9.39 -25.18 -23.70
N VAL A 228 -9.59 -24.45 -24.80
CA VAL A 228 -8.71 -23.35 -25.21
C VAL A 228 -9.52 -22.08 -25.20
N ALA A 229 -9.14 -21.15 -24.32
CA ALA A 229 -9.69 -19.81 -24.24
C ALA A 229 -8.54 -18.80 -24.13
N THR A 230 -8.75 -17.59 -24.63
CA THR A 230 -7.86 -16.46 -24.37
C THR A 230 -8.08 -15.92 -22.97
N GLU A 231 -7.16 -15.09 -22.47
CA GLU A 231 -7.30 -14.46 -21.16
C GLU A 231 -8.50 -13.51 -21.08
N GLU A 232 -8.83 -12.81 -22.18
CA GLU A 232 -9.97 -11.89 -22.22
C GLU A 232 -11.30 -12.65 -22.23
N GLU A 233 -11.40 -13.73 -23.02
CA GLU A 233 -12.59 -14.60 -23.04
C GLU A 233 -12.84 -15.25 -21.67
N LEU A 234 -11.76 -15.66 -20.98
CA LEU A 234 -11.87 -16.41 -19.74
C LEU A 234 -12.15 -15.54 -18.50
N GLY A 235 -11.63 -14.32 -18.46
CA GLY A 235 -11.68 -13.48 -17.26
C GLY A 235 -11.32 -12.03 -17.50
N GLY A 236 -11.53 -11.52 -18.72
CA GLY A 236 -11.24 -10.15 -19.09
C GLY A 236 -12.17 -9.13 -18.46
N ALA A 237 -11.80 -7.85 -18.57
CA ALA A 237 -12.57 -6.76 -18.03
C ALA A 237 -13.96 -6.65 -18.68
N GLU A 238 -14.06 -6.84 -20.00
CA GLU A 238 -15.33 -6.76 -20.72
C GLU A 238 -16.28 -7.90 -20.32
N MET A 239 -15.74 -9.12 -20.17
CA MET A 239 -16.52 -10.27 -19.72
C MET A 239 -17.05 -10.04 -18.31
N HIS A 240 -16.21 -9.59 -17.37
CA HIS A 240 -16.62 -9.41 -15.99
C HIS A 240 -17.57 -8.24 -15.75
N THR A 241 -17.50 -7.19 -16.57
CA THR A 241 -18.40 -6.02 -16.47
C THR A 241 -19.69 -6.18 -17.28
N GLY A 242 -19.68 -7.02 -18.33
CA GLY A 242 -20.85 -7.22 -19.21
C GLY A 242 -21.61 -8.54 -18.99
N ILE A 243 -20.96 -9.59 -18.46
CA ILE A 243 -21.53 -10.95 -18.38
C ILE A 243 -21.60 -11.43 -16.93
N SER A 244 -20.45 -11.55 -16.24
CA SER A 244 -20.44 -12.17 -14.91
C SER A 244 -20.92 -11.25 -13.79
N GLY A 245 -20.80 -9.93 -13.98
CA GLY A 245 -21.07 -8.93 -12.95
C GLY A 245 -20.03 -8.89 -11.81
N LEU A 246 -18.78 -9.31 -12.07
CA LEU A 246 -17.70 -9.19 -11.09
C LEU A 246 -17.17 -7.74 -11.02
N GLY A 247 -17.22 -7.00 -12.13
CA GLY A 247 -16.79 -5.61 -12.20
C GLY A 247 -17.98 -4.67 -12.33
N GLU A 248 -18.11 -3.67 -11.44
CA GLU A 248 -19.14 -2.63 -11.54
C GLU A 248 -18.78 -1.57 -12.58
N TYR A 249 -17.49 -1.28 -12.77
CA TYR A 249 -17.02 -0.23 -13.67
C TYR A 249 -15.99 -0.75 -14.66
N LEU A 250 -16.17 -0.36 -15.92
CA LEU A 250 -15.20 -0.57 -16.99
C LEU A 250 -14.47 0.75 -17.30
N ALA A 251 -13.18 0.79 -16.99
CA ALA A 251 -12.28 1.90 -17.26
C ALA A 251 -11.47 1.66 -18.54
N GLU A 252 -11.14 2.73 -19.24
CA GLU A 252 -10.38 2.66 -20.50
C GLU A 252 -8.87 2.61 -20.26
N ASP A 253 -8.38 3.29 -19.22
CA ASP A 253 -6.98 3.27 -18.83
C ASP A 253 -6.78 3.42 -17.30
N ASP A 254 -5.52 3.50 -16.84
CA ASP A 254 -5.20 3.58 -15.42
C ASP A 254 -5.68 4.90 -14.84
N ARG A 255 -5.63 5.98 -15.60
CA ARG A 255 -6.03 7.32 -15.15
C ARG A 255 -7.55 7.38 -14.99
N HIS A 256 -8.29 6.83 -15.96
CA HIS A 256 -9.73 6.71 -15.89
C HIS A 256 -10.14 5.86 -14.68
N ALA A 257 -9.50 4.71 -14.47
CA ALA A 257 -9.80 3.83 -13.34
C ALA A 257 -9.59 4.51 -11.98
N LEU A 258 -8.49 5.26 -11.83
CA LEU A 258 -8.21 6.03 -10.61
C LEU A 258 -9.21 7.18 -10.43
N GLY A 259 -9.64 7.83 -11.52
CA GLY A 259 -10.69 8.84 -11.48
C GLY A 259 -12.03 8.28 -10.98
N ILE A 260 -12.44 7.09 -11.44
CA ILE A 260 -13.63 6.40 -10.94
C ILE A 260 -13.46 6.05 -9.46
N ALA A 261 -12.30 5.53 -9.05
CA ALA A 261 -12.03 5.19 -7.64
C ALA A 261 -12.19 6.42 -6.72
N ARG A 262 -11.69 7.58 -7.15
CA ARG A 262 -11.90 8.84 -6.44
C ARG A 262 -13.38 9.20 -6.32
N GLN A 263 -14.13 9.12 -7.42
CA GLN A 263 -15.58 9.39 -7.43
C GLN A 263 -16.37 8.45 -6.51
N VAL A 264 -16.02 7.16 -6.47
CA VAL A 264 -16.63 6.17 -5.56
C VAL A 264 -16.42 6.58 -4.10
N ILE A 265 -15.20 6.99 -3.73
CA ILE A 265 -14.91 7.43 -2.36
C ILE A 265 -15.67 8.72 -2.02
N ALA A 266 -15.74 9.70 -2.93
CA ALA A 266 -16.53 10.91 -2.73
C ALA A 266 -18.02 10.58 -2.50
N ALA A 267 -18.62 9.78 -3.37
CA ALA A 267 -20.03 9.41 -3.28
C ALA A 267 -20.36 8.63 -2.00
N PHE A 268 -19.52 7.66 -1.62
CA PHE A 268 -19.69 6.92 -0.37
C PHE A 268 -19.67 7.86 0.83
N HIS A 269 -18.75 8.82 0.83
CA HIS A 269 -18.61 9.76 1.94
C HIS A 269 -19.77 10.75 2.03
N GLU A 270 -20.24 11.29 0.91
CA GLU A 270 -21.41 12.17 0.85
C GLU A 270 -22.66 11.51 1.46
N GLN A 271 -22.86 10.21 1.19
CA GLN A 271 -24.00 9.44 1.71
C GLN A 271 -23.86 9.13 3.21
N ASN A 272 -22.64 9.00 3.72
CA ASN A 272 -22.35 8.58 5.10
C ASN A 272 -21.81 9.71 5.98
N ARG A 273 -22.21 10.95 5.67
CA ARG A 273 -21.65 12.21 6.20
C ARG A 273 -21.40 12.18 7.71
N SER A 274 -20.16 11.91 8.09
CA SER A 274 -19.63 12.04 9.45
C SER A 274 -18.44 12.99 9.42
N PRO A 275 -18.44 14.07 10.22
CA PRO A 275 -17.33 15.05 10.25
C PRO A 275 -15.96 14.45 10.62
N ALA A 276 -15.92 13.25 11.20
CA ALA A 276 -14.72 12.66 11.79
C ALA A 276 -13.69 12.10 10.78
N GLN A 277 -14.02 12.00 9.48
CA GLN A 277 -13.17 11.33 8.48
C GLN A 277 -12.45 12.26 7.50
N TYR A 278 -12.68 13.58 7.58
CA TYR A 278 -12.05 14.53 6.67
C TYR A 278 -10.61 14.88 7.05
N TRP A 279 -9.78 15.07 6.03
CA TRP A 279 -8.55 15.84 6.12
C TRP A 279 -8.87 17.24 6.64
N ARG A 280 -8.30 17.58 7.80
CA ARG A 280 -8.27 18.95 8.28
C ARG A 280 -7.10 19.67 7.61
N SER A 281 -7.30 20.91 7.17
CA SER A 281 -6.20 21.73 6.67
C SER A 281 -5.07 21.83 7.71
N GLN A 282 -3.83 22.00 7.24
CA GLN A 282 -2.67 22.19 8.12
C GLN A 282 -2.93 23.29 9.16
N ALA A 283 -3.60 24.38 8.78
CA ALA A 283 -3.96 25.47 9.69
C ALA A 283 -4.89 25.04 10.85
N ALA A 284 -5.77 24.06 10.63
CA ALA A 284 -6.64 23.53 11.68
C ALA A 284 -5.88 22.58 12.63
N ILE A 285 -4.92 21.82 12.11
CA ILE A 285 -4.02 20.98 12.93
C ILE A 285 -3.12 21.88 13.79
N ASP A 286 -2.53 22.91 13.19
CA ASP A 286 -1.63 23.85 13.87
C ASP A 286 -2.36 24.67 14.95
N SER A 287 -3.66 24.93 14.79
CA SER A 287 -4.47 25.66 15.77
C SER A 287 -4.74 24.86 17.06
N GLU A 288 -4.68 23.53 17.01
CA GLU A 288 -4.90 22.64 18.17
C GLU A 288 -3.59 22.14 18.80
N ALA A 289 -2.47 22.17 18.06
CA ALA A 289 -1.16 21.80 18.59
C ALA A 289 -0.67 22.87 19.58
N SER A 290 -0.72 22.57 20.87
CA SER A 290 0.05 23.33 21.87
C SER A 290 1.52 23.19 21.52
N GLY A 291 2.10 24.20 20.86
CA GLY A 291 3.48 24.16 20.41
C GLY A 291 4.42 23.83 21.57
N SER A 292 5.17 22.73 21.43
CA SER A 292 6.33 22.48 22.29
C SER A 292 7.25 23.71 22.20
N PRO A 293 7.78 24.23 23.32
CA PRO A 293 8.77 25.31 23.26
C PRO A 293 10.11 24.83 22.69
N PHE A 294 10.30 23.51 22.56
CA PHE A 294 11.49 22.88 21.98
C PHE A 294 11.27 22.53 20.52
N SER A 295 12.32 22.72 19.70
CA SER A 295 12.29 22.33 18.30
C SER A 295 12.26 20.81 18.17
N THR A 296 11.50 20.28 17.20
CA THR A 296 11.50 18.84 16.88
C THR A 296 12.87 18.35 16.44
N ASP A 297 13.72 19.23 15.90
CA ASP A 297 15.09 18.90 15.51
C ASP A 297 15.99 18.56 16.70
N GLU A 298 15.64 19.00 17.91
CA GLU A 298 16.38 18.66 19.13
C GLU A 298 16.32 17.15 19.43
N LEU A 299 15.27 16.45 18.97
CA LEU A 299 15.14 15.00 19.11
C LEU A 299 16.31 14.24 18.46
N LEU A 300 16.93 14.81 17.41
CA LEU A 300 18.09 14.22 16.75
C LEU A 300 19.31 14.13 17.68
N ALA A 301 19.39 14.99 18.69
CA ALA A 301 20.52 15.08 19.60
C ALA A 301 20.29 14.35 20.93
N LEU A 302 19.05 13.95 21.27
CA LEU A 302 18.75 13.39 22.58
C LEU A 302 19.35 12.00 22.80
N MET A 303 19.29 11.13 21.79
CA MET A 303 19.69 9.74 21.95
C MET A 303 21.21 9.55 21.82
N PRO A 304 21.86 8.88 22.77
CA PRO A 304 23.29 8.61 22.69
C PRO A 304 23.63 7.67 21.54
N ALA A 305 24.85 7.81 21.01
CA ALA A 305 25.36 6.90 19.99
C ALA A 305 25.50 5.48 20.54
N HIS A 306 25.90 5.34 21.81
CA HIS A 306 26.05 4.06 22.49
C HIS A 306 24.79 3.68 23.28
N HIS A 307 24.21 2.52 22.98
CA HIS A 307 22.95 2.04 23.56
C HIS A 307 22.99 1.76 25.08
N ARG A 308 24.17 1.82 25.71
CA ARG A 308 24.35 1.58 27.16
C ARG A 308 24.37 2.88 27.97
N GLU A 309 24.46 4.02 27.32
CA GLU A 309 24.44 5.31 28.00
C GLU A 309 23.00 5.63 28.45
N PRO A 310 22.78 5.98 29.73
CA PRO A 310 21.44 6.26 30.24
C PRO A 310 20.88 7.55 29.62
N VAL A 311 19.55 7.59 29.48
CA VAL A 311 18.78 8.73 28.98
C VAL A 311 17.64 9.01 29.96
N ASP A 312 17.40 10.28 30.24
CA ASP A 312 16.24 10.74 30.98
C ASP A 312 15.05 10.88 30.01
N MET A 313 13.96 10.15 30.25
CA MET A 313 12.85 9.93 29.31
C MET A 313 11.57 10.64 29.73
#